data_AF-A0A3D5EH65-F1
#
_entry.id   AF-A0A3D5EH65-F1
#
_cell.length_a   1.000
_cell.length_b   1.000
_cell.length_c   1.000
_cell.angle_alpha   90.00
_cell.angle_beta   90.00
_cell.angle_gamma   90.00
#
_symmetry.space_group_name_H-M   'P 1'
#
loop_
_entity.id
_entity.type
_entity.pdbx_description
1 polymer ?
#
loop_
_entity_poly.entity_id
_entity_poly.type
_entity_poly.pdbx_seq_one_letter_code
_entity_poly.pdbx_strand_id
1 'polypeptide(L)'
;MGPMVRRADAGRVCFQFVTTVPCQYRIEFKGVDTYSNLESIQLGQHLYLNFINVMPVSGQFTVDSLIYYSLHDEDKSIDLSSYCYERAESPAFVIPNRLDRILHGSCRNPHHPAKDSLVAADKWQNDQRQSLNAGADLLLLSGDQIYADDVAGPMLLAIEKVISLFGVFVEPELDLDLPAGLEQQLYKRHLHLPKVPWQKRSKFGVGYWLKKDEPHFSSLKAENHLIYFQEFIALYLLNFSAVTWQLIEFETIECPALAPKYANLFKLEKDALLGFAKGLGSVERLFANVSTLMMFDDHDVTDDWNLTAGWEQAIYQHPASRRIVNNGLISYWLMQGIGNDAGANSLSLLPSFKQSLKKQSWHFKDFDKLILNFNHWHYELNTIPKVVVLDTRTHRWRNEQNFNEPSGLLDWERLTELEESLLSHDKVIIVSPAPVFGVKSIEAIQAIFNFCGQPLLVDVENWMAHEGSAKKLLDTFRREDTPKETLILSGDVHYSFCFSV
;
A
#
# COMPACT_ATOMS: atom_id res chain seq x y z
N MET A 1 14.86 6.90 -4.53
CA MET A 1 13.88 5.81 -4.51
C MET A 1 13.95 5.02 -5.81
N GLY A 2 14.27 3.74 -5.71
CA GLY A 2 14.23 2.80 -6.84
C GLY A 2 15.50 2.78 -7.71
N PRO A 3 15.52 1.98 -8.79
CA PRO A 3 14.34 1.46 -9.50
C PRO A 3 13.62 0.29 -8.82
N MET A 4 12.29 0.28 -8.92
CA MET A 4 11.42 -0.83 -8.54
C MET A 4 10.80 -1.45 -9.80
N VAL A 5 10.92 -2.77 -9.95
CA VAL A 5 10.18 -3.54 -10.95
C VAL A 5 8.76 -3.72 -10.39
N ARG A 6 7.77 -3.04 -10.96
CA ARG A 6 6.38 -3.11 -10.47
C ARG A 6 5.66 -4.32 -11.04
N ARG A 7 5.54 -4.35 -12.36
CA ARG A 7 4.81 -5.40 -13.08
C ARG A 7 5.66 -5.91 -14.22
N ALA A 8 5.82 -7.22 -14.31
CA ALA A 8 6.61 -7.88 -15.33
C ALA A 8 5.78 -8.95 -16.02
N ASP A 9 5.27 -8.62 -17.20
CA ASP A 9 4.55 -9.54 -18.09
C ASP A 9 5.37 -9.79 -19.36
N ALA A 10 5.12 -10.90 -20.05
CA ALA A 10 5.85 -11.25 -21.28
C ALA A 10 5.75 -10.17 -22.38
N GLY A 11 4.67 -9.37 -22.40
CA GLY A 11 4.51 -8.29 -23.37
C GLY A 11 5.01 -6.91 -22.91
N ARG A 12 5.25 -6.72 -21.60
CA ARG A 12 5.53 -5.39 -21.02
C ARG A 12 6.10 -5.51 -19.62
N VAL A 13 7.11 -4.69 -19.31
CA VAL A 13 7.63 -4.51 -17.95
C VAL A 13 7.48 -3.05 -17.53
N CYS A 14 6.92 -2.81 -16.34
CA CYS A 14 6.75 -1.51 -15.74
C CYS A 14 7.75 -1.30 -14.60
N PHE A 15 8.52 -0.22 -14.69
CA PHE A 15 9.42 0.25 -13.64
C PHE A 15 8.88 1.54 -13.01
N GLN A 16 9.16 1.71 -11.72
CA GLN A 16 8.84 2.93 -10.97
C GLN A 16 10.06 3.42 -10.20
N PHE A 17 10.30 4.73 -10.20
CA PHE A 17 11.34 5.37 -9.40
C PHE A 17 11.10 6.88 -9.25
N VAL A 18 11.82 7.52 -8.34
CA VAL A 18 11.71 8.95 -8.07
C VAL A 18 13.04 9.65 -8.24
N THR A 19 13.02 10.82 -8.88
CA THR A 19 14.21 11.65 -9.14
C THR A 19 14.00 13.09 -8.69
N THR A 20 15.11 13.81 -8.53
CA THR A 20 15.11 15.24 -8.11
C THR A 20 15.15 16.21 -9.28
N VAL A 21 15.37 15.70 -10.49
CA VAL A 21 15.43 16.46 -11.74
C VAL A 21 14.58 15.76 -12.81
N PRO A 22 14.02 16.53 -13.76
CA PRO A 22 13.37 15.95 -14.93
C PRO A 22 14.43 15.38 -15.87
N CYS A 23 14.16 14.21 -16.43
CA CYS A 23 15.12 13.46 -17.25
C CYS A 23 14.39 12.62 -18.30
N GLN A 24 15.13 12.10 -19.29
CA GLN A 24 14.61 11.27 -20.38
C GLN A 24 15.15 9.86 -20.23
N TYR A 25 14.62 9.16 -19.22
CA TYR A 25 15.08 7.83 -18.89
C TYR A 25 14.58 6.77 -19.86
N ARG A 26 15.45 5.82 -20.21
CA ARG A 26 15.11 4.59 -20.93
C ARG A 26 15.70 3.38 -20.23
N ILE A 27 15.02 2.25 -20.35
CA ILE A 27 15.52 0.95 -19.89
C ILE A 27 15.76 0.06 -21.10
N GLU A 28 16.87 -0.65 -21.06
CA GLU A 28 17.27 -1.60 -22.08
C GLU A 28 17.44 -2.98 -21.45
N PHE A 29 17.00 -4.01 -22.18
CA PHE A 29 17.19 -5.40 -21.78
C PHE A 29 18.27 -6.06 -22.63
N LYS A 30 19.14 -6.83 -21.97
CA LYS A 30 20.26 -7.48 -22.64
C LYS A 30 19.76 -8.48 -23.70
N GLY A 31 20.09 -8.22 -24.97
CA GLY A 31 19.78 -9.12 -26.08
C GLY A 31 18.33 -9.04 -26.59
N VAL A 32 17.58 -8.01 -26.21
CA VAL A 32 16.21 -7.78 -26.70
C VAL A 32 16.08 -6.34 -27.16
N ASP A 33 15.63 -6.15 -28.41
CA ASP A 33 15.28 -4.81 -28.90
C ASP A 33 13.99 -4.35 -28.25
N THR A 34 14.05 -3.22 -27.54
CA THR A 34 12.93 -2.67 -26.76
C THR A 34 12.67 -1.21 -27.11
N TYR A 35 11.44 -0.78 -26.87
CA TYR A 35 11.10 0.64 -26.76
C TYR A 35 10.52 0.93 -25.38
N SER A 36 10.76 2.15 -24.90
CA SER A 36 10.33 2.62 -23.57
C SER A 36 9.31 3.75 -23.73
N ASN A 37 8.27 3.74 -22.90
CA ASN A 37 7.37 4.87 -22.70
C ASN A 37 7.55 5.39 -21.27
N LEU A 38 8.03 6.63 -21.14
CA LEU A 38 8.24 7.31 -19.87
C LEU A 38 7.05 8.22 -19.57
N GLU A 39 6.40 8.00 -18.43
CA GLU A 39 5.46 8.93 -17.83
C GLU A 39 6.10 9.54 -16.57
N SER A 40 6.13 10.88 -16.51
CA SER A 40 6.73 11.61 -15.39
C SER A 40 5.71 12.55 -14.75
N ILE A 41 5.59 12.45 -13.43
CA ILE A 41 4.63 13.19 -12.62
C ILE A 41 5.42 14.05 -11.63
N GLN A 42 5.38 15.37 -11.83
CA GLN A 42 5.99 16.32 -10.92
C GLN A 42 5.10 16.50 -9.68
N LEU A 43 5.62 16.12 -8.51
CA LEU A 43 4.95 16.22 -7.21
C LEU A 43 5.55 17.31 -6.30
N GLY A 44 6.66 17.91 -6.73
CA GLY A 44 7.34 18.99 -6.02
C GLY A 44 8.36 19.68 -6.92
N GLN A 45 9.01 20.72 -6.38
CA GLN A 45 10.04 21.47 -7.11
C GLN A 45 11.22 20.58 -7.54
N HIS A 46 11.58 19.62 -6.68
CA HIS A 46 12.65 18.64 -6.90
C HIS A 46 12.14 17.22 -6.68
N LEU A 47 10.91 16.93 -7.14
CA LEU A 47 10.29 15.62 -6.94
C LEU A 47 9.52 15.19 -8.18
N TYR A 48 10.06 14.19 -8.88
CA TYR A 48 9.48 13.61 -10.09
C TYR A 48 9.29 12.12 -9.88
N LEU A 49 8.04 11.66 -9.89
CA LEU A 49 7.68 10.25 -9.88
C LEU A 49 7.62 9.76 -11.33
N ASN A 50 8.41 8.74 -11.66
CA ASN A 50 8.58 8.26 -13.02
C ASN A 50 8.11 6.81 -13.14
N PHE A 51 7.41 6.53 -14.25
CA PHE A 51 7.03 5.19 -14.69
C PHE A 51 7.61 4.93 -16.07
N ILE A 52 8.33 3.83 -16.24
CA ILE A 52 8.81 3.38 -17.55
C ILE A 52 8.15 2.06 -17.89
N ASN A 53 7.34 2.06 -18.93
CA ASN A 53 6.84 0.86 -19.56
C ASN A 53 7.76 0.47 -20.71
N VAL A 54 8.40 -0.69 -20.59
CA VAL A 54 9.31 -1.27 -21.59
C VAL A 54 8.58 -2.39 -22.32
N MET A 55 8.57 -2.32 -23.65
CA MET A 55 7.93 -3.31 -24.52
C MET A 55 8.91 -3.83 -25.56
N PRO A 56 8.83 -5.12 -25.94
CA PRO A 56 9.68 -5.66 -27.00
C PRO A 56 9.23 -5.11 -28.36
N VAL A 57 10.19 -4.82 -29.25
CA VAL A 57 9.89 -4.36 -30.63
C VAL A 57 9.18 -5.46 -31.43
N SER A 58 9.51 -6.73 -31.16
CA SER A 58 8.86 -7.89 -31.76
C SER A 58 8.75 -9.05 -30.78
N GLY A 59 7.68 -9.85 -30.89
CA GLY A 59 7.47 -11.02 -30.04
C GLY A 59 7.13 -10.66 -28.59
N GLN A 60 7.67 -11.44 -27.66
CA GLN A 60 7.50 -11.31 -26.22
C GLN A 60 8.84 -11.51 -25.54
N PHE A 61 8.99 -10.97 -24.33
CA PHE A 61 10.14 -11.26 -23.47
C PHE A 61 10.18 -12.74 -23.08
N THR A 62 11.38 -13.25 -22.84
CA THR A 62 11.58 -14.60 -22.33
C THR A 62 11.00 -14.71 -20.92
N VAL A 63 10.25 -15.77 -20.66
CA VAL A 63 9.66 -16.05 -19.34
C VAL A 63 10.50 -17.08 -18.57
N ASP A 64 10.28 -17.18 -17.26
CA ASP A 64 10.86 -18.18 -16.35
C ASP A 64 12.42 -18.21 -16.37
N SER A 65 13.04 -17.08 -16.71
CA SER A 65 14.50 -16.92 -16.77
C SER A 65 14.90 -15.50 -16.40
N LEU A 66 16.17 -15.32 -16.00
CA LEU A 66 16.69 -14.02 -15.59
C LEU A 66 16.88 -13.08 -16.79
N ILE A 67 16.27 -11.90 -16.69
CA ILE A 67 16.45 -10.79 -17.62
C ILE A 67 17.25 -9.69 -16.92
N TYR A 68 18.36 -9.32 -17.53
CA TYR A 68 19.24 -8.26 -17.07
C TYR A 68 18.87 -6.95 -17.73
N TYR A 69 18.90 -5.86 -16.97
CA TYR A 69 18.56 -4.54 -17.49
C TYR A 69 19.59 -3.48 -17.12
N SER A 70 19.62 -2.42 -17.92
CA SER A 70 20.34 -1.19 -17.65
C SER A 70 19.39 0.01 -17.71
N LEU A 71 19.69 1.04 -16.93
CA LEU A 71 18.96 2.31 -16.93
C LEU A 71 19.88 3.38 -17.52
N HIS A 72 19.34 4.19 -18.42
CA HIS A 72 20.05 5.29 -19.04
C HIS A 72 19.23 6.57 -18.95
N ASP A 73 19.91 7.69 -18.77
CA ASP A 73 19.36 9.04 -18.97
C ASP A 73 19.93 9.59 -20.27
N GLU A 74 19.08 9.73 -21.28
CA GLU A 74 19.55 9.91 -22.66
C GLU A 74 20.62 8.84 -22.98
N ASP A 75 21.82 9.23 -23.39
CA ASP A 75 22.91 8.29 -23.73
C ASP A 75 23.83 7.94 -22.56
N LYS A 76 23.54 8.45 -21.36
CA LYS A 76 24.35 8.22 -20.16
C LYS A 76 23.80 7.05 -19.36
N SER A 77 24.61 6.00 -19.22
CA SER A 77 24.30 4.90 -18.31
C SER A 77 24.31 5.36 -16.84
N ILE A 78 23.26 4.98 -16.11
CA ILE A 78 23.13 5.20 -14.67
C ILE A 78 23.74 4.01 -13.94
N ASP A 79 24.57 4.29 -12.93
CA ASP A 79 25.16 3.25 -12.10
C ASP A 79 24.09 2.58 -11.22
N LEU A 80 23.88 1.29 -11.46
CA LEU A 80 22.95 0.45 -10.70
C LEU A 80 23.68 -0.57 -9.80
N SER A 81 24.98 -0.40 -9.56
CA SER A 81 25.81 -1.34 -8.79
C SER A 81 25.25 -1.60 -7.38
N SER A 82 24.68 -0.60 -6.71
CA SER A 82 24.04 -0.75 -5.39
C SER A 82 22.83 -1.68 -5.40
N TYR A 83 22.22 -1.91 -6.58
CA TYR A 83 21.07 -2.77 -6.77
C TYR A 83 21.45 -4.15 -7.31
N CYS A 84 22.74 -4.44 -7.50
CA CYS A 84 23.18 -5.75 -7.97
C CYS A 84 23.29 -6.73 -6.80
N TYR A 85 22.87 -7.97 -7.02
CA TYR A 85 23.27 -9.08 -6.15
C TYR A 85 24.71 -9.50 -6.44
N GLU A 86 25.29 -10.28 -5.54
CA GLU A 86 26.68 -10.70 -5.66
C GLU A 86 26.94 -11.44 -7.00
N ARG A 87 28.07 -11.13 -7.63
CA ARG A 87 28.51 -11.67 -8.94
C ARG A 87 27.70 -11.21 -10.15
N ALA A 88 26.72 -10.32 -10.00
CA ALA A 88 26.03 -9.68 -11.11
C ALA A 88 26.66 -8.31 -11.43
N GLU A 89 26.74 -7.98 -12.72
CA GLU A 89 27.19 -6.66 -13.21
C GLU A 89 26.02 -5.69 -13.39
N SER A 90 24.78 -6.19 -13.42
CA SER A 90 23.56 -5.42 -13.51
C SER A 90 22.41 -6.12 -12.78
N PRO A 91 21.37 -5.39 -12.32
CA PRO A 91 20.20 -6.00 -11.70
C PRO A 91 19.43 -6.88 -12.69
N ALA A 92 18.76 -7.90 -12.16
CA ALA A 92 18.01 -8.86 -12.94
C ALA A 92 16.83 -9.47 -12.18
N PHE A 93 15.73 -9.64 -12.90
CA PHE A 93 14.48 -10.21 -12.40
C PHE A 93 13.97 -11.31 -13.35
N VAL A 94 12.93 -12.03 -12.91
CA VAL A 94 12.22 -13.04 -13.71
C VAL A 94 10.89 -12.47 -14.17
N ILE A 95 10.50 -12.78 -15.40
CA ILE A 95 9.11 -12.63 -15.86
C ILE A 95 8.45 -14.00 -15.71
N PRO A 96 7.57 -14.21 -14.71
CA PRO A 96 7.01 -15.52 -14.48
C PRO A 96 5.92 -15.84 -15.50
N ASN A 97 6.00 -17.01 -16.11
CA ASN A 97 4.86 -17.70 -16.70
C ASN A 97 4.35 -18.77 -15.72
N ARG A 98 5.25 -19.44 -15.00
CA ARG A 98 4.91 -20.33 -13.88
C ARG A 98 5.32 -19.70 -12.54
N LEU A 99 4.48 -19.86 -11.52
CA LEU A 99 4.82 -19.46 -10.15
C LEU A 99 5.18 -20.70 -9.34
N ASP A 100 6.46 -20.79 -8.95
CA ASP A 100 7.00 -21.82 -8.08
C ASP A 100 7.40 -21.27 -6.71
N ARG A 101 7.82 -19.98 -6.64
CA ARG A 101 8.33 -19.32 -5.44
C ARG A 101 7.83 -17.89 -5.34
N ILE A 102 6.86 -17.68 -4.45
CA ILE A 102 6.26 -16.38 -4.19
C ILE A 102 6.72 -15.88 -2.81
N LEU A 103 7.19 -14.64 -2.75
CA LEU A 103 7.34 -13.92 -1.50
C LEU A 103 6.05 -13.16 -1.22
N HIS A 104 5.54 -13.24 0.00
CA HIS A 104 4.32 -12.57 0.42
C HIS A 104 4.49 -11.88 1.77
N GLY A 105 3.91 -10.69 1.94
CA GLY A 105 3.90 -9.95 3.20
C GLY A 105 2.88 -8.82 3.21
N SER A 106 2.61 -8.29 4.40
CA SER A 106 1.73 -7.14 4.67
C SER A 106 2.19 -6.43 5.95
N CYS A 107 1.49 -5.37 6.37
CA CYS A 107 1.61 -4.76 7.70
C CYS A 107 3.03 -4.26 8.01
N ARG A 108 3.58 -3.44 7.12
CA ARG A 108 4.95 -2.95 7.22
C ARG A 108 5.02 -1.66 8.04
N ASN A 109 4.88 -1.78 9.36
CA ASN A 109 4.97 -0.65 10.28
C ASN A 109 6.45 -0.23 10.53
N PRO A 110 6.90 0.98 10.11
CA PRO A 110 8.29 1.41 10.23
C PRO A 110 8.80 1.62 11.66
N HIS A 111 7.90 1.90 12.60
CA HIS A 111 8.26 2.21 13.99
C HIS A 111 7.97 1.05 14.95
N HIS A 112 7.64 -0.13 14.41
CA HIS A 112 7.58 -1.35 15.21
C HIS A 112 9.01 -1.84 15.56
N PRO A 113 9.28 -2.34 16.78
CA PRO A 113 10.63 -2.74 17.20
C PRO A 113 11.17 -4.01 16.50
N ALA A 114 10.33 -4.74 15.78
CA ALA A 114 10.77 -5.91 15.01
C ALA A 114 11.59 -5.48 13.77
N LYS A 115 12.48 -6.37 13.33
CA LYS A 115 13.25 -6.13 12.10
C LYS A 115 12.35 -6.24 10.88
N ASP A 116 12.62 -5.41 9.87
CA ASP A 116 11.91 -5.46 8.59
C ASP A 116 12.17 -6.79 7.86
N SER A 117 11.09 -7.57 7.65
CA SER A 117 11.14 -8.86 6.98
C SER A 117 11.57 -8.77 5.51
N LEU A 118 11.41 -7.63 4.83
CA LEU A 118 11.90 -7.46 3.46
C LEU A 118 13.44 -7.48 3.39
N VAL A 119 14.14 -7.12 4.47
CA VAL A 119 15.60 -7.29 4.55
C VAL A 119 15.98 -8.77 4.58
N ALA A 120 15.18 -9.60 5.25
CA ALA A 120 15.38 -11.05 5.23
C ALA A 120 15.08 -11.63 3.83
N ALA A 121 14.07 -11.13 3.14
CA ALA A 121 13.74 -11.51 1.77
C ALA A 121 14.85 -11.14 0.77
N ASP A 122 15.43 -9.93 0.85
CA ASP A 122 16.61 -9.52 0.08
C ASP A 122 17.79 -10.47 0.30
N LYS A 123 18.07 -10.82 1.56
CA LYS A 123 19.13 -11.77 1.88
C LYS A 123 18.88 -13.15 1.26
N TRP A 124 17.67 -13.69 1.43
CA TRP A 124 17.31 -14.97 0.82
C TRP A 124 17.45 -14.93 -0.71
N GLN A 125 17.03 -13.84 -1.35
CA GLN A 125 17.16 -13.68 -2.80
C GLN A 125 18.63 -13.64 -3.25
N ASN A 126 19.51 -12.97 -2.48
CA ASN A 126 20.96 -13.01 -2.72
C ASN A 126 21.51 -14.44 -2.60
N ASP A 127 21.10 -15.20 -1.58
CA ASP A 127 21.53 -16.60 -1.39
C ASP A 127 21.09 -17.49 -2.57
N GLN A 128 19.89 -17.26 -3.12
CA GLN A 128 19.43 -17.94 -4.33
C GLN A 128 20.31 -17.60 -5.54
N ARG A 129 20.63 -16.32 -5.75
CA ARG A 129 21.50 -15.85 -6.85
C ARG A 129 22.90 -16.46 -6.76
N GLN A 130 23.48 -16.50 -5.57
CA GLN A 130 24.79 -17.13 -5.32
C GLN A 130 24.80 -18.62 -5.64
N SER A 131 23.67 -19.29 -5.43
CA SER A 131 23.44 -20.70 -5.75
C SER A 131 23.02 -20.94 -7.20
N LEU A 132 23.17 -19.93 -8.08
CA LEU A 132 22.80 -19.96 -9.50
C LEU A 132 21.30 -20.20 -9.76
N ASN A 133 20.44 -19.85 -8.80
CA ASN A 133 18.99 -19.94 -8.94
C ASN A 133 18.37 -18.57 -9.28
N ALA A 134 17.24 -18.60 -10.00
CA ALA A 134 16.45 -17.44 -10.35
C ALA A 134 15.66 -16.82 -9.18
N GLY A 135 15.63 -17.48 -8.02
CA GLY A 135 15.08 -16.90 -6.78
C GLY A 135 13.55 -16.84 -6.77
N ALA A 136 13.00 -15.77 -6.21
CA ALA A 136 11.57 -15.49 -6.22
C ALA A 136 11.08 -15.10 -7.62
N ASP A 137 9.91 -15.61 -7.97
CA ASP A 137 9.19 -15.29 -9.20
C ASP A 137 8.43 -13.97 -9.06
N LEU A 138 7.89 -13.72 -7.87
CA LEU A 138 7.02 -12.59 -7.58
C LEU A 138 7.09 -12.22 -6.09
N LEU A 139 7.00 -10.91 -5.81
CA LEU A 139 6.75 -10.37 -4.47
C LEU A 139 5.34 -9.75 -4.44
N LEU A 140 4.47 -10.32 -3.60
CA LEU A 140 3.10 -9.84 -3.37
C LEU A 140 3.01 -9.17 -2.01
N LEU A 141 2.57 -7.92 -2.00
CA LEU A 141 2.44 -7.10 -0.80
C LEU A 141 0.98 -6.73 -0.56
N SER A 142 0.32 -7.45 0.35
CA SER A 142 -1.14 -7.49 0.44
C SER A 142 -1.76 -6.48 1.40
N GLY A 143 -1.25 -5.23 1.44
CA GLY A 143 -1.78 -4.19 2.33
C GLY A 143 -0.77 -3.56 3.28
N ASP A 144 -1.12 -2.40 3.83
CA ASP A 144 -0.40 -1.68 4.89
C ASP A 144 1.07 -1.43 4.56
N GLN A 145 1.32 -0.86 3.38
CA GLN A 145 2.68 -0.48 2.99
C GLN A 145 3.13 0.83 3.64
N ILE A 146 2.16 1.64 4.05
CA ILE A 146 2.32 2.76 4.97
C ILE A 146 1.26 2.65 6.08
N TYR A 147 1.46 3.38 7.18
CA TYR A 147 0.46 3.60 8.21
C TYR A 147 0.16 5.09 8.26
N ALA A 148 -1.00 5.51 7.75
CA ALA A 148 -1.40 6.91 7.64
C ALA A 148 -2.07 7.43 8.92
N ASP A 149 -2.64 6.55 9.73
CA ASP A 149 -3.36 6.87 10.97
C ASP A 149 -2.52 6.65 12.25
N ASP A 150 -1.54 5.73 12.20
CA ASP A 150 -0.56 5.43 13.26
C ASP A 150 0.85 5.84 12.81
N VAL A 151 1.15 7.15 12.82
CA VAL A 151 2.47 7.67 12.45
C VAL A 151 3.30 7.96 13.71
N ALA A 152 4.54 7.46 13.76
CA ALA A 152 5.47 7.84 14.82
C ALA A 152 5.69 9.36 14.88
N GLY A 153 5.78 9.92 16.08
CA GLY A 153 6.09 11.34 16.28
C GLY A 153 7.35 11.82 15.54
N PRO A 154 8.51 11.12 15.63
CA PRO A 154 9.69 11.48 14.84
C PRO A 154 9.51 11.31 13.32
N MET A 155 8.61 10.43 12.87
CA MET A 155 8.28 10.29 11.44
C MET A 155 7.55 11.53 10.92
N LEU A 156 6.64 12.14 11.70
CA LEU A 156 6.01 13.40 11.30
C LEU A 156 7.04 14.52 11.10
N LEU A 157 8.02 14.64 12.00
CA LEU A 157 9.11 15.62 11.83
C LEU A 157 9.99 15.31 10.60
N ALA A 158 10.22 14.02 10.30
CA ALA A 158 10.90 13.61 9.09
C ALA A 158 10.10 14.00 7.83
N ILE A 159 8.78 13.81 7.84
CA ILE A 159 7.85 14.21 6.77
C ILE A 159 7.98 15.72 6.49
N GLU A 160 7.99 16.57 7.50
CA GLU A 160 8.16 18.03 7.33
C GLU A 160 9.49 18.39 6.67
N LYS A 161 10.58 17.71 7.07
CA LYS A 161 11.88 17.87 6.41
C LYS A 161 11.85 17.43 4.95
N VAL A 162 11.20 16.31 4.63
CA VAL A 162 11.05 15.82 3.24
C VAL A 162 10.25 16.79 2.39
N ILE A 163 9.13 17.30 2.91
CA ILE A 163 8.29 18.29 2.23
C ILE A 163 9.12 19.53 1.88
N SER A 164 9.88 20.04 2.84
CA SER A 164 10.74 21.21 2.68
C SER A 164 11.90 20.95 1.72
N LEU A 165 12.59 19.80 1.85
CA LEU A 165 13.76 19.43 1.06
C LEU A 165 13.44 19.35 -0.44
N PHE A 166 12.33 18.72 -0.80
CA PHE A 166 11.95 18.52 -2.21
C PHE A 166 10.96 19.57 -2.74
N GLY A 167 10.54 20.51 -1.90
CA GLY A 167 9.51 21.49 -2.23
C GLY A 167 8.22 20.80 -2.70
N VAL A 168 7.75 19.80 -1.94
CA VAL A 168 6.54 19.03 -2.27
C VAL A 168 5.36 19.98 -2.38
N PHE A 169 4.61 19.89 -3.48
CA PHE A 169 3.46 20.74 -3.71
C PHE A 169 2.37 20.46 -2.68
N VAL A 170 1.82 21.53 -2.12
CA VAL A 170 0.85 21.47 -1.01
C VAL A 170 -0.57 21.65 -1.50
N GLU A 171 -1.53 21.12 -0.76
CA GLU A 171 -2.95 21.49 -0.91
C GLU A 171 -3.36 22.63 0.03
N PRO A 172 -4.47 23.34 -0.25
CA PRO A 172 -5.03 24.34 0.64
C PRO A 172 -5.35 23.82 2.03
N GLU A 173 -5.32 24.72 3.01
CA GLU A 173 -5.69 24.41 4.39
C GLU A 173 -7.12 23.86 4.47
N LEU A 174 -7.29 22.86 5.34
CA LEU A 174 -8.58 22.32 5.70
C LEU A 174 -9.16 23.13 6.86
N ASP A 175 -10.49 23.16 6.96
CA ASP A 175 -11.20 23.75 8.10
C ASP A 175 -11.08 22.84 9.33
N LEU A 176 -9.88 22.83 9.91
CA LEU A 176 -9.48 22.10 11.11
C LEU A 176 -8.72 23.07 12.02
N ASP A 177 -9.00 23.05 13.32
CA ASP A 177 -8.35 23.91 14.32
C ASP A 177 -6.96 23.37 14.70
N LEU A 178 -6.07 23.18 13.72
CA LEU A 178 -4.74 22.63 13.93
C LEU A 178 -3.76 23.69 14.45
N PRO A 179 -2.94 23.39 15.47
CA PRO A 179 -1.80 24.23 15.84
C PRO A 179 -0.88 24.51 14.64
N ALA A 180 -0.40 25.74 14.48
CA ALA A 180 0.41 26.13 13.32
C ALA A 180 1.75 25.38 13.20
N GLY A 181 2.38 25.03 14.33
CA GLY A 181 3.66 24.31 14.34
C GLY A 181 3.47 22.81 14.49
N LEU A 182 4.14 22.01 13.66
CA LEU A 182 4.02 20.55 13.67
C LEU A 182 4.39 19.93 15.03
N GLU A 183 5.41 20.46 15.71
CA GLU A 183 5.80 20.04 17.06
C GLU A 183 4.65 20.11 18.07
N GLN A 184 3.75 21.09 17.93
CA GLN A 184 2.60 21.27 18.83
C GLN A 184 1.47 20.29 18.52
N GLN A 185 1.46 19.72 17.31
CA GLN A 185 0.49 18.72 16.87
C GLN A 185 0.87 17.29 17.30
N LEU A 186 2.14 17.05 17.61
CA LEU A 186 2.64 15.71 17.97
C LEU A 186 1.82 15.08 19.10
N TYR A 187 1.35 13.88 18.84
CA TYR A 187 0.50 13.03 19.66
C TYR A 187 -0.85 13.67 20.03
N LYS A 188 -1.31 14.67 19.27
CA LYS A 188 -2.53 15.45 19.56
C LYS A 188 -3.45 15.63 18.37
N ARG A 189 -3.10 15.16 17.17
CA ARG A 189 -3.92 15.38 15.96
C ARG A 189 -5.35 14.86 16.11
N HIS A 190 -5.54 13.71 16.75
CA HIS A 190 -6.87 13.16 17.09
C HIS A 190 -7.82 14.12 17.84
N LEU A 191 -7.28 15.12 18.55
CA LEU A 191 -8.10 16.13 19.25
C LEU A 191 -8.76 17.11 18.28
N HIS A 192 -8.15 17.32 17.12
CA HIS A 192 -8.53 18.30 16.10
C HIS A 192 -9.25 17.67 14.90
N LEU A 193 -9.19 16.34 14.78
CA LEU A 193 -9.90 15.62 13.73
C LEU A 193 -11.42 15.65 13.95
N PRO A 194 -12.22 15.62 12.86
CA PRO A 194 -13.68 15.65 12.94
C PRO A 194 -14.28 14.52 13.78
N LYS A 195 -15.48 14.77 14.31
CA LYS A 195 -16.24 13.83 15.13
C LYS A 195 -17.72 13.93 14.77
N VAL A 196 -18.45 12.82 14.90
CA VAL A 196 -19.92 12.82 14.89
C VAL A 196 -20.39 13.30 16.25
N PRO A 197 -21.11 14.44 16.32
CA PRO A 197 -21.63 14.93 17.59
C PRO A 197 -22.62 13.93 18.18
N TRP A 198 -22.57 13.71 19.49
CA TRP A 198 -23.43 12.72 20.16
C TRP A 198 -24.92 12.95 19.92
N GLN A 199 -25.35 14.20 19.67
CA GLN A 199 -26.74 14.56 19.38
C GLN A 199 -27.23 14.05 18.02
N LYS A 200 -26.32 13.84 17.05
CA LYS A 200 -26.63 13.30 15.72
C LYS A 200 -26.59 11.78 15.68
N ARG A 201 -26.13 11.13 16.75
CA ARG A 201 -26.10 9.66 16.86
C ARG A 201 -27.50 9.10 17.11
N SER A 202 -27.75 7.86 16.71
CA SER A 202 -29.07 7.21 16.87
C SER A 202 -29.59 7.30 18.30
N LYS A 203 -30.87 7.65 18.45
CA LYS A 203 -31.56 7.73 19.75
C LYS A 203 -31.96 6.37 20.32
N PHE A 204 -31.90 5.33 19.49
CA PHE A 204 -32.24 3.96 19.87
C PHE A 204 -30.95 3.22 20.25
N GLY A 205 -30.78 2.92 21.54
CA GLY A 205 -29.63 2.19 22.08
C GLY A 205 -29.50 2.33 23.60
N VAL A 206 -28.92 1.31 24.25
CA VAL A 206 -28.63 1.35 25.70
C VAL A 206 -27.62 2.47 25.97
N GLY A 207 -27.90 3.33 26.96
CA GLY A 207 -26.98 4.40 27.36
C GLY A 207 -27.02 5.68 26.51
N TYR A 208 -28.15 6.01 25.85
CA TYR A 208 -28.34 7.30 25.13
C TYR A 208 -27.85 8.52 25.94
N TRP A 209 -28.11 8.53 27.25
CA TRP A 209 -27.71 9.62 28.17
C TRP A 209 -26.22 9.64 28.55
N LEU A 210 -25.44 8.65 28.13
CA LEU A 210 -23.99 8.53 28.38
C LEU A 210 -23.16 8.63 27.08
N LYS A 211 -23.80 8.91 25.92
CA LYS A 211 -23.10 8.98 24.64
C LYS A 211 -22.14 10.18 24.60
N LYS A 212 -20.93 9.90 24.13
CA LYS A 212 -19.92 10.91 23.76
C LYS A 212 -19.89 11.07 22.24
N ASP A 213 -19.26 12.16 21.80
CA ASP A 213 -18.91 12.34 20.40
C ASP A 213 -18.08 11.16 19.92
N GLU A 214 -18.32 10.76 18.68
CA GLU A 214 -17.68 9.60 18.06
C GLU A 214 -16.65 10.11 17.06
N PRO A 215 -15.34 9.86 17.28
CA PRO A 215 -14.30 10.24 16.33
C PRO A 215 -14.57 9.67 14.95
N HIS A 216 -14.30 10.46 13.91
CA HIS A 216 -14.36 9.98 12.54
C HIS A 216 -13.24 8.97 12.25
N PHE A 217 -12.05 9.21 12.81
CA PHE A 217 -10.88 8.34 12.66
C PHE A 217 -10.60 7.70 14.02
N SER A 218 -10.89 6.39 14.12
CA SER A 218 -11.01 5.64 15.39
C SER A 218 -9.87 4.68 15.68
N SER A 219 -8.62 4.98 15.29
CA SER A 219 -7.50 4.13 15.69
C SER A 219 -7.18 4.26 17.19
N LEU A 220 -6.89 3.12 17.84
CA LEU A 220 -6.34 3.07 19.21
C LEU A 220 -5.04 3.89 19.34
N LYS A 221 -4.42 4.25 18.21
CA LYS A 221 -3.20 5.04 18.10
C LYS A 221 -3.31 6.24 17.14
N ALA A 222 -4.52 6.75 16.88
CA ALA A 222 -4.76 7.91 16.00
C ALA A 222 -4.09 9.24 16.42
N GLU A 223 -3.22 9.23 17.44
CA GLU A 223 -2.61 10.42 18.02
C GLU A 223 -1.83 11.26 16.97
N ASN A 224 -1.35 10.63 15.90
CA ASN A 224 -0.55 11.21 14.81
C ASN A 224 -1.07 10.82 13.41
N HIS A 225 -2.34 11.05 13.12
CA HIS A 225 -2.88 10.80 11.78
C HIS A 225 -2.35 11.80 10.72
N LEU A 226 -2.08 11.35 9.50
CA LEU A 226 -1.78 12.21 8.35
C LEU A 226 -3.01 12.97 7.88
N ILE A 227 -2.85 14.23 7.49
CA ILE A 227 -3.98 15.10 7.14
C ILE A 227 -3.90 15.51 5.68
N TYR A 228 -2.74 15.99 5.26
CA TYR A 228 -2.59 16.64 3.96
C TYR A 228 -1.91 15.75 2.92
N PHE A 229 -2.27 15.93 1.65
CA PHE A 229 -1.71 15.17 0.52
C PHE A 229 -0.17 15.11 0.52
N GLN A 230 0.50 16.24 0.76
CA GLN A 230 1.96 16.31 0.81
C GLN A 230 2.59 15.44 1.90
N GLU A 231 1.87 15.19 3.01
CA GLU A 231 2.34 14.32 4.09
C GLU A 231 2.34 12.86 3.66
N PHE A 232 1.30 12.43 2.95
CA PHE A 232 1.23 11.07 2.39
C PHE A 232 2.36 10.84 1.38
N ILE A 233 2.60 11.77 0.46
CA ILE A 233 3.70 11.67 -0.51
C ILE A 233 5.05 11.56 0.20
N ALA A 234 5.30 12.38 1.21
CA ALA A 234 6.52 12.32 2.00
C ALA A 234 6.68 11.00 2.77
N LEU A 235 5.59 10.46 3.37
CA LEU A 235 5.61 9.17 4.06
C LEU A 235 5.96 8.03 3.09
N TYR A 236 5.37 8.00 1.90
CA TYR A 236 5.73 7.02 0.87
C TYR A 236 7.21 7.08 0.49
N LEU A 237 7.79 8.27 0.35
CA LEU A 237 9.23 8.41 0.09
C LEU A 237 10.07 7.84 1.25
N LEU A 238 9.68 8.10 2.49
CA LEU A 238 10.36 7.57 3.68
C LEU A 238 10.23 6.04 3.78
N ASN A 239 9.11 5.46 3.34
CA ASN A 239 8.92 4.00 3.38
C ASN A 239 9.72 3.25 2.29
N PHE A 240 10.15 3.94 1.23
CA PHE A 240 10.71 3.29 0.04
C PHE A 240 12.09 3.80 -0.41
N SER A 241 12.67 4.81 0.22
CA SER A 241 13.90 5.47 -0.27
C SER A 241 14.96 5.60 0.83
N ALA A 242 16.01 4.79 0.79
CA ALA A 242 17.11 4.88 1.75
C ALA A 242 17.84 6.24 1.66
N VAL A 243 18.03 6.75 0.44
CA VAL A 243 18.68 8.06 0.22
C VAL A 243 17.88 9.21 0.82
N THR A 244 16.55 9.11 0.88
CA THR A 244 15.71 10.17 1.46
C THR A 244 16.03 10.38 2.94
N TRP A 245 16.20 9.30 3.71
CA TRP A 245 16.59 9.38 5.13
C TRP A 245 17.96 10.02 5.34
N GLN A 246 18.91 9.75 4.45
CA GLN A 246 20.24 10.34 4.50
C GLN A 246 20.18 11.85 4.23
N LEU A 247 19.41 12.27 3.22
CA LEU A 247 19.30 13.68 2.82
C LEU A 247 18.61 14.56 3.86
N ILE A 248 17.69 14.01 4.66
CA ILE A 248 17.05 14.77 5.75
C ILE A 248 17.86 14.74 7.06
N GLU A 249 19.00 14.03 7.07
CA GLU A 249 19.86 13.84 8.24
C GLU A 249 19.04 13.43 9.49
N PHE A 250 18.24 12.37 9.37
CA PHE A 250 17.21 12.01 10.36
C PHE A 250 17.75 11.87 11.80
N GLU A 251 18.98 11.40 11.95
CA GLU A 251 19.67 11.27 13.23
C GLU A 251 19.69 12.60 14.02
N THR A 252 19.74 13.73 13.32
CA THR A 252 19.81 15.08 13.89
C THR A 252 18.47 15.62 14.40
N ILE A 253 17.35 14.94 14.13
CA ILE A 253 16.03 15.37 14.63
C ILE A 253 15.97 15.18 16.15
N GLU A 254 15.88 16.27 16.90
CA GLU A 254 15.75 16.19 18.36
C GLU A 254 14.30 16.00 18.81
N CYS A 255 14.11 15.39 19.98
CA CYS A 255 12.80 15.32 20.60
C CYS A 255 12.41 16.72 21.10
N PRO A 256 11.28 17.29 20.66
CA PRO A 256 10.80 18.55 21.18
C PRO A 256 10.36 18.40 22.66
N ALA A 257 10.02 19.53 23.29
CA ALA A 257 9.54 19.54 24.66
C ALA A 257 8.17 18.84 24.78
N LEU A 258 8.17 17.57 25.15
CA LEU A 258 6.98 16.72 25.29
C LEU A 258 6.75 16.29 26.75
N ALA A 259 5.51 15.92 27.07
CA ALA A 259 5.21 15.29 28.35
C ALA A 259 6.02 13.98 28.51
N PRO A 260 6.40 13.56 29.74
CA PRO A 260 7.31 12.43 29.94
C PRO A 260 6.89 11.13 29.25
N LYS A 261 5.59 10.81 29.20
CA LYS A 261 5.04 9.66 28.45
C LYS A 261 5.45 9.73 26.97
N TYR A 262 5.20 10.86 26.33
CA TYR A 262 5.42 11.06 24.89
C TYR A 262 6.90 11.25 24.55
N ALA A 263 7.70 11.84 25.45
CA ALA A 263 9.16 11.92 25.25
C ALA A 263 9.80 10.51 25.22
N ASN A 264 9.35 9.60 26.09
CA ASN A 264 9.81 8.21 26.08
C ASN A 264 9.35 7.47 24.82
N LEU A 265 8.08 7.62 24.43
CA LEU A 265 7.54 7.02 23.22
C LEU A 265 8.29 7.50 21.96
N PHE A 266 8.49 8.82 21.83
CA PHE A 266 9.25 9.44 20.74
C PHE A 266 10.65 8.83 20.60
N LYS A 267 11.35 8.60 21.73
CA LYS A 267 12.67 7.99 21.70
C LYS A 267 12.63 6.56 21.18
N LEU A 268 11.70 5.74 21.66
CA LEU A 268 11.52 4.35 21.21
C LEU A 268 11.17 4.28 19.72
N GLU A 269 10.25 5.13 19.28
CA GLU A 269 9.87 5.25 17.87
C GLU A 269 11.06 5.69 17.01
N LYS A 270 11.84 6.67 17.47
CA LYS A 270 13.04 7.14 16.74
C LYS A 270 14.06 6.03 16.60
N ASP A 271 14.32 5.27 17.67
CA ASP A 271 15.26 4.15 17.65
C ASP A 271 14.80 3.05 16.67
N ALA A 272 13.50 2.74 16.61
CA ALA A 272 12.93 1.81 15.65
C ALA A 272 13.07 2.31 14.20
N LEU A 273 12.75 3.58 13.94
CA LEU A 273 12.88 4.20 12.62
C LEU A 273 14.32 4.23 12.11
N LEU A 274 15.31 4.45 13.00
CA LEU A 274 16.73 4.34 12.65
C LEU A 274 17.09 2.93 12.20
N GLY A 275 16.51 1.90 12.84
CA GLY A 275 16.64 0.51 12.41
C GLY A 275 16.02 0.24 11.05
N PHE A 276 14.79 0.72 10.84
CA PHE A 276 14.07 0.63 9.57
C PHE A 276 14.83 1.30 8.42
N ALA A 277 15.26 2.55 8.60
CA ALA A 277 16.00 3.32 7.60
C ALA A 277 17.30 2.64 7.15
N LYS A 278 18.02 2.00 8.08
CA LYS A 278 19.24 1.22 7.76
C LYS A 278 18.97 0.00 6.88
N GLY A 279 17.77 -0.59 6.96
CA GLY A 279 17.38 -1.73 6.16
C GLY A 279 16.96 -1.39 4.73
N LEU A 280 16.60 -0.13 4.45
CA LEU A 280 15.97 0.25 3.18
C LEU A 280 16.83 0.02 1.95
N GLY A 281 18.17 0.11 2.05
CA GLY A 281 19.03 -0.18 0.91
C GLY A 281 18.90 -1.63 0.40
N SER A 282 18.75 -2.59 1.32
CA SER A 282 18.43 -3.99 1.00
C SER A 282 17.05 -4.12 0.36
N VAL A 283 16.06 -3.38 0.86
CA VAL A 283 14.70 -3.41 0.33
C VAL A 283 14.64 -2.83 -1.08
N GLU A 284 15.31 -1.71 -1.35
CA GLU A 284 15.41 -1.14 -2.71
C GLU A 284 16.12 -2.10 -3.67
N ARG A 285 17.16 -2.81 -3.22
CA ARG A 285 17.80 -3.87 -4.03
C ARG A 285 16.84 -5.02 -4.34
N LEU A 286 16.05 -5.47 -3.38
CA LEU A 286 15.03 -6.50 -3.62
C LEU A 286 14.03 -6.05 -4.69
N PHE A 287 13.50 -4.83 -4.55
CA PHE A 287 12.55 -4.22 -5.49
C PHE A 287 13.11 -4.01 -6.89
N ALA A 288 14.42 -3.80 -7.04
CA ALA A 288 15.10 -3.75 -8.34
C ALA A 288 15.23 -5.14 -9.02
N ASN A 289 15.09 -6.24 -8.27
CA ASN A 289 15.39 -7.59 -8.77
C ASN A 289 14.23 -8.59 -8.70
N VAL A 290 13.06 -8.18 -8.20
CA VAL A 290 11.85 -9.00 -8.12
C VAL A 290 10.64 -8.14 -8.48
N SER A 291 9.79 -8.62 -9.39
CA SER A 291 8.53 -7.93 -9.70
C SER A 291 7.70 -7.82 -8.42
N THR A 292 7.31 -6.60 -8.07
CA THR A 292 6.67 -6.27 -6.80
C THR A 292 5.30 -5.67 -7.06
N LEU A 293 4.26 -6.42 -6.73
CA LEU A 293 2.88 -6.00 -6.84
C LEU A 293 2.29 -5.80 -5.45
N MET A 294 1.43 -4.80 -5.32
CA MET A 294 0.88 -4.38 -4.04
C MET A 294 -0.65 -4.28 -4.08
N MET A 295 -1.27 -4.12 -2.93
CA MET A 295 -2.63 -3.62 -2.78
C MET A 295 -2.72 -2.71 -1.55
N PHE A 296 -3.67 -1.78 -1.51
CA PHE A 296 -3.93 -1.03 -0.28
C PHE A 296 -4.66 -1.91 0.70
N ASP A 297 -4.51 -1.54 1.97
CA ASP A 297 -5.45 -1.90 3.01
C ASP A 297 -5.95 -0.61 3.71
N ASP A 298 -6.57 -0.74 4.87
CA ASP A 298 -7.12 0.41 5.58
C ASP A 298 -6.03 1.36 6.09
N HIS A 299 -4.94 0.90 6.70
CA HIS A 299 -3.91 1.81 7.21
C HIS A 299 -3.16 2.58 6.12
N ASP A 300 -3.24 2.20 4.84
CA ASP A 300 -2.79 3.05 3.73
C ASP A 300 -3.61 4.36 3.61
N VAL A 301 -4.82 4.40 4.19
CA VAL A 301 -5.77 5.51 4.15
C VAL A 301 -6.15 5.99 5.55
N THR A 302 -6.79 5.13 6.33
CA THR A 302 -7.14 5.27 7.76
C THR A 302 -7.66 3.93 8.27
N ASP A 303 -7.42 3.61 9.55
CA ASP A 303 -8.06 2.51 10.26
C ASP A 303 -9.60 2.52 10.10
N ASP A 304 -10.21 1.33 10.10
CA ASP A 304 -11.64 1.07 9.86
C ASP A 304 -12.18 1.58 8.50
N TRP A 305 -11.32 1.81 7.51
CA TRP A 305 -11.75 2.41 6.23
C TRP A 305 -12.84 1.58 5.53
N ASN A 306 -14.00 2.24 5.34
CA ASN A 306 -15.22 1.67 4.77
C ASN A 306 -15.77 0.45 5.55
N LEU A 307 -15.42 0.31 6.84
CA LEU A 307 -15.83 -0.85 7.64
C LEU A 307 -17.35 -1.03 7.69
N THR A 308 -18.07 0.07 7.93
CA THR A 308 -19.53 0.08 8.06
C THR A 308 -20.16 1.18 7.21
N ALA A 309 -21.41 0.99 6.78
CA ALA A 309 -22.16 2.01 6.05
C ALA A 309 -22.36 3.31 6.87
N GLY A 310 -22.44 3.20 8.20
CA GLY A 310 -22.53 4.34 9.12
C GLY A 310 -21.24 5.16 9.14
N TRP A 311 -20.08 4.49 9.16
CA TRP A 311 -18.77 5.13 9.02
C TRP A 311 -18.67 5.87 7.69
N GLU A 312 -19.00 5.21 6.57
CA GLU A 312 -18.98 5.83 5.25
C GLU A 312 -19.81 7.12 5.20
N GLN A 313 -21.02 7.08 5.76
CA GLN A 313 -21.89 8.27 5.80
C GLN A 313 -21.29 9.41 6.62
N ALA A 314 -20.74 9.11 7.79
CA ALA A 314 -20.11 10.14 8.64
C ALA A 314 -18.92 10.80 7.94
N ILE A 315 -18.09 10.00 7.29
CA ILE A 315 -16.83 10.43 6.67
C ILE A 315 -17.07 11.17 5.36
N TYR A 316 -17.77 10.55 4.41
CA TYR A 316 -17.93 11.11 3.07
C TYR A 316 -18.87 12.34 3.04
N GLN A 317 -19.67 12.56 4.09
CA GLN A 317 -20.47 13.78 4.24
C GLN A 317 -19.73 14.93 4.92
N HIS A 318 -18.59 14.68 5.57
CA HIS A 318 -17.78 15.72 6.20
C HIS A 318 -16.64 16.17 5.26
N PRO A 319 -16.57 17.45 4.84
CA PRO A 319 -15.59 17.91 3.85
C PRO A 319 -14.13 17.59 4.20
N ALA A 320 -13.70 17.86 5.44
CA ALA A 320 -12.34 17.57 5.87
C ALA A 320 -12.04 16.06 5.93
N SER A 321 -12.91 15.24 6.52
CA SER A 321 -12.70 13.79 6.60
C SER A 321 -12.65 13.13 5.22
N ARG A 322 -13.57 13.52 4.32
CA ARG A 322 -13.55 13.07 2.93
C ARG A 322 -12.25 13.44 2.22
N ARG A 323 -11.72 14.66 2.45
CA ARG A 323 -10.46 15.11 1.85
C ARG A 323 -9.27 14.27 2.33
N ILE A 324 -9.21 13.93 3.62
CA ILE A 324 -8.17 13.06 4.19
C ILE A 324 -8.21 11.67 3.55
N VAL A 325 -9.40 11.06 3.41
CA VAL A 325 -9.56 9.76 2.71
C VAL A 325 -9.11 9.86 1.25
N ASN A 326 -9.51 10.94 0.55
CA ASN A 326 -9.08 11.16 -0.82
C ASN A 326 -7.55 11.34 -0.93
N ASN A 327 -6.89 11.97 0.06
CA ASN A 327 -5.43 12.06 0.10
C ASN A 327 -4.77 10.67 0.13
N GLY A 328 -5.26 9.78 1.00
CA GLY A 328 -4.82 8.39 1.04
C GLY A 328 -4.98 7.70 -0.30
N LEU A 329 -6.18 7.72 -0.88
CA LEU A 329 -6.47 7.12 -2.19
C LEU A 329 -5.60 7.65 -3.33
N ILE A 330 -5.41 8.97 -3.43
CA ILE A 330 -4.60 9.58 -4.48
C ILE A 330 -3.13 9.19 -4.30
N SER A 331 -2.63 9.18 -3.06
CA SER A 331 -1.25 8.80 -2.79
C SER A 331 -0.99 7.32 -3.09
N TYR A 332 -1.91 6.42 -2.74
CA TYR A 332 -1.85 5.02 -3.13
C TYR A 332 -1.87 4.85 -4.66
N TRP A 333 -2.79 5.54 -5.34
CA TRP A 333 -2.88 5.47 -6.81
C TRP A 333 -1.54 5.78 -7.45
N LEU A 334 -0.91 6.89 -7.03
CA LEU A 334 0.39 7.31 -7.51
C LEU A 334 1.48 6.31 -7.13
N MET A 335 1.58 5.89 -5.87
CA MET A 335 2.76 5.19 -5.36
C MET A 335 2.70 3.67 -5.52
N GLN A 336 1.51 3.09 -5.69
CA GLN A 336 1.32 1.65 -5.77
C GLN A 336 0.45 1.27 -6.99
N GLY A 337 -0.70 1.92 -7.14
CA GLY A 337 -1.76 1.57 -8.10
C GLY A 337 -1.32 1.62 -9.55
N ILE A 338 -0.64 2.69 -9.99
CA ILE A 338 -0.16 2.82 -11.38
C ILE A 338 0.78 1.66 -11.76
N GLY A 339 1.65 1.26 -10.83
CA GLY A 339 2.59 0.16 -11.04
C GLY A 339 1.92 -1.22 -11.13
N ASN A 340 0.90 -1.50 -10.30
CA ASN A 340 0.13 -2.76 -10.34
C ASN A 340 -0.53 -2.98 -11.71
N ASP A 341 -0.96 -1.86 -12.25
CA ASP A 341 -1.48 -1.57 -13.57
C ASP A 341 -0.63 -1.76 -14.83
N ALA A 342 0.67 -1.49 -14.64
CA ALA A 342 1.50 -0.90 -15.68
C ALA A 342 0.82 0.27 -16.45
N GLY A 343 -0.05 1.03 -15.77
CA GLY A 343 -0.75 2.18 -16.31
C GLY A 343 -1.91 1.88 -17.29
N ALA A 344 -2.40 0.64 -17.38
CA ALA A 344 -3.43 0.26 -18.34
C ALA A 344 -4.76 1.04 -18.16
N ASN A 345 -5.28 1.07 -16.94
CA ASN A 345 -6.49 1.82 -16.58
C ASN A 345 -6.15 2.99 -15.66
N SER A 346 -5.18 2.82 -14.77
CA SER A 346 -4.83 3.82 -13.75
C SER A 346 -4.33 5.15 -14.34
N LEU A 347 -3.65 5.16 -15.49
CA LEU A 347 -3.20 6.39 -16.15
C LEU A 347 -4.35 7.21 -16.76
N SER A 348 -5.56 6.65 -16.88
CA SER A 348 -6.74 7.42 -17.32
C SER A 348 -7.09 8.59 -16.38
N LEU A 349 -6.69 8.49 -15.11
CA LEU A 349 -6.87 9.54 -14.10
C LEU A 349 -5.86 10.68 -14.24
N LEU A 350 -4.72 10.44 -14.91
CA LEU A 350 -3.60 11.36 -14.93
C LEU A 350 -3.89 12.73 -15.54
N PRO A 351 -4.65 12.86 -16.65
CA PRO A 351 -4.99 14.18 -17.20
C PRO A 351 -5.73 15.07 -16.20
N SER A 352 -6.73 14.53 -15.49
CA SER A 352 -7.50 15.28 -14.49
C SER A 352 -6.69 15.56 -13.22
N PHE A 353 -5.80 14.64 -12.83
CA PHE A 353 -4.85 14.89 -11.75
C PHE A 353 -3.92 16.06 -12.09
N LYS A 354 -3.29 16.06 -13.27
CA LYS A 354 -2.40 17.15 -13.72
C LYS A 354 -3.13 18.50 -13.77
N GLN A 355 -4.41 18.53 -14.18
CA GLN A 355 -5.24 19.75 -14.16
C GLN A 355 -5.55 20.29 -12.76
N SER A 356 -5.42 19.44 -11.73
CA SER A 356 -5.64 19.84 -10.34
C SER A 356 -4.48 20.70 -9.80
N LEU A 357 -3.31 20.68 -10.43
CA LEU A 357 -2.18 21.53 -10.02
C LEU A 357 -2.31 22.94 -10.61
N LYS A 358 -2.41 23.96 -9.76
CA LYS A 358 -2.47 25.37 -10.18
C LYS A 358 -1.44 26.16 -9.39
N LYS A 359 -0.49 26.80 -10.09
CA LYS A 359 0.57 27.61 -9.47
C LYS A 359 1.28 26.86 -8.32
N GLN A 360 1.65 25.60 -8.53
CA GLN A 360 2.31 24.73 -7.54
C GLN A 360 1.47 24.41 -6.27
N SER A 361 0.16 24.63 -6.31
CA SER A 361 -0.80 24.24 -5.27
C SER A 361 -1.83 23.28 -5.84
N TRP A 362 -2.17 22.24 -5.10
CA TRP A 362 -3.16 21.24 -5.51
C TRP A 362 -4.60 21.71 -5.25
N HIS A 363 -5.51 21.44 -6.19
CA HIS A 363 -6.93 21.74 -6.06
C HIS A 363 -7.77 20.57 -6.58
N PHE A 364 -7.96 19.56 -5.73
CA PHE A 364 -8.50 18.26 -6.13
C PHE A 364 -10.02 18.18 -6.26
N LYS A 365 -10.77 19.26 -6.05
CA LYS A 365 -12.25 19.24 -6.00
C LYS A 365 -12.89 18.44 -7.15
N ASP A 366 -12.41 18.62 -8.37
CA ASP A 366 -12.94 17.91 -9.54
C ASP A 366 -12.39 16.48 -9.66
N PHE A 367 -11.15 16.26 -9.22
CA PHE A 367 -10.48 14.97 -9.22
C PHE A 367 -11.03 13.99 -8.17
N ASP A 368 -11.50 14.50 -7.03
CA ASP A 368 -12.02 13.72 -5.91
C ASP A 368 -13.16 12.80 -6.30
N LYS A 369 -14.03 13.26 -7.21
CA LYS A 369 -15.12 12.43 -7.72
C LYS A 369 -14.58 11.31 -8.62
N LEU A 370 -13.51 11.56 -9.36
CA LEU A 370 -12.94 10.58 -10.27
C LEU A 370 -12.22 9.47 -9.50
N ILE A 371 -11.38 9.84 -8.53
CA ILE A 371 -10.64 8.85 -7.74
C ILE A 371 -11.57 7.97 -6.89
N LEU A 372 -12.64 8.54 -6.31
CA LEU A 372 -13.63 7.78 -5.53
C LEU A 372 -14.50 6.83 -6.37
N ASN A 373 -14.64 7.09 -7.68
CA ASN A 373 -15.41 6.25 -8.59
C ASN A 373 -14.52 5.35 -9.47
N PHE A 374 -13.20 5.33 -9.21
CA PHE A 374 -12.29 4.48 -9.96
C PHE A 374 -12.41 3.04 -9.44
N ASN A 375 -12.87 2.13 -10.29
CA ASN A 375 -13.23 0.75 -9.92
C ASN A 375 -12.24 -0.30 -10.43
N HIS A 376 -11.00 0.10 -10.77
CA HIS A 376 -9.99 -0.80 -11.34
C HIS A 376 -8.79 -0.97 -10.39
N TRP A 377 -9.07 -1.15 -9.10
CA TRP A 377 -8.05 -1.44 -8.09
C TRP A 377 -7.67 -2.92 -8.04
N HIS A 378 -8.62 -3.80 -8.37
CA HIS A 378 -8.38 -5.23 -8.57
C HIS A 378 -7.58 -5.46 -9.85
N TYR A 379 -6.78 -6.53 -9.87
CA TYR A 379 -6.00 -6.90 -11.05
C TYR A 379 -5.66 -8.39 -11.06
N GLU A 380 -5.26 -8.86 -12.23
CA GLU A 380 -4.94 -10.28 -12.45
C GLU A 380 -3.58 -10.45 -13.12
N LEU A 381 -2.96 -11.60 -12.85
CA LEU A 381 -1.79 -12.10 -13.53
C LEU A 381 -2.14 -13.42 -14.19
N ASN A 382 -1.91 -13.50 -15.51
CA ASN A 382 -2.17 -14.70 -16.31
C ASN A 382 -1.01 -15.72 -16.20
N THR A 383 -0.46 -15.88 -15.00
CA THR A 383 0.55 -16.88 -14.66
C THR A 383 -0.10 -18.25 -14.44
N ILE A 384 0.73 -19.26 -14.17
CA ILE A 384 0.29 -20.62 -13.80
C ILE A 384 0.84 -20.95 -12.40
N PRO A 385 0.00 -21.04 -11.35
CA PRO A 385 -1.44 -20.72 -11.32
C PRO A 385 -1.74 -19.23 -11.57
N LYS A 386 -2.99 -18.94 -11.98
CA LYS A 386 -3.48 -17.57 -12.16
C LYS A 386 -3.51 -16.86 -10.82
N VAL A 387 -3.17 -15.57 -10.78
CA VAL A 387 -3.29 -14.72 -9.59
C VAL A 387 -4.43 -13.73 -9.77
N VAL A 388 -5.33 -13.65 -8.80
CA VAL A 388 -6.46 -12.72 -8.75
C VAL A 388 -6.31 -11.87 -7.48
N VAL A 389 -6.01 -10.59 -7.65
CA VAL A 389 -5.88 -9.64 -6.53
C VAL A 389 -7.18 -8.85 -6.42
N LEU A 390 -7.81 -8.94 -5.25
CA LEU A 390 -9.13 -8.37 -4.99
C LEU A 390 -9.05 -6.91 -4.54
N ASP A 391 -10.16 -6.19 -4.69
CA ASP A 391 -10.39 -4.93 -3.98
C ASP A 391 -11.56 -5.08 -3.01
N THR A 392 -11.23 -5.33 -1.74
CA THR A 392 -12.23 -5.55 -0.68
C THR A 392 -12.45 -4.33 0.21
N ARG A 393 -11.88 -3.16 -0.13
CA ARG A 393 -12.03 -1.93 0.64
C ARG A 393 -13.00 -0.97 -0.04
N THR A 394 -12.96 -0.85 -1.38
CA THR A 394 -13.83 0.10 -2.09
C THR A 394 -15.15 -0.51 -2.59
N HIS A 395 -15.21 -1.84 -2.70
CA HIS A 395 -16.37 -2.59 -3.18
C HIS A 395 -17.13 -3.35 -2.08
N ARG A 396 -17.14 -2.83 -0.84
CA ARG A 396 -17.81 -3.51 0.28
C ARG A 396 -19.34 -3.53 0.13
N TRP A 397 -19.95 -4.69 0.38
CA TRP A 397 -21.40 -4.86 0.40
C TRP A 397 -21.99 -4.30 1.69
N ARG A 398 -22.62 -3.14 1.62
CA ARG A 398 -23.25 -2.48 2.77
C ARG A 398 -24.30 -3.36 3.44
N ASN A 399 -24.22 -3.49 4.77
CA ASN A 399 -25.27 -4.11 5.57
C ASN A 399 -26.52 -3.21 5.57
N GLU A 400 -27.59 -3.67 4.92
CA GLU A 400 -28.84 -2.91 4.78
C GLU A 400 -29.73 -2.95 6.04
N GLN A 401 -29.49 -3.89 6.95
CA GLN A 401 -30.29 -4.06 8.17
C GLN A 401 -29.77 -3.21 9.34
N ASN A 402 -28.44 -3.15 9.49
CA ASN A 402 -27.79 -2.38 10.55
C ASN A 402 -26.53 -1.68 10.01
N PHE A 403 -26.58 -0.36 9.89
CA PHE A 403 -25.48 0.43 9.32
C PHE A 403 -24.25 0.51 10.22
N ASN A 404 -24.33 0.06 11.48
CA ASN A 404 -23.19 -0.03 12.38
C ASN A 404 -22.57 -1.43 12.43
N GLU A 405 -23.13 -2.39 11.69
CA GLU A 405 -22.51 -3.70 11.50
C GLU A 405 -21.54 -3.67 10.30
N PRO A 406 -20.51 -4.52 10.31
CA PRO A 406 -19.56 -4.62 9.21
C PRO A 406 -20.23 -4.90 7.87
N SER A 407 -19.78 -4.20 6.84
CA SER A 407 -20.13 -4.47 5.44
C SER A 407 -19.40 -5.74 4.96
N GLY A 408 -20.04 -6.50 4.07
CA GLY A 408 -19.38 -7.63 3.39
C GLY A 408 -18.22 -7.18 2.52
N LEU A 409 -17.23 -8.04 2.32
CA LEU A 409 -15.96 -7.61 1.71
C LEU A 409 -16.02 -7.38 0.20
N LEU A 410 -16.95 -8.02 -0.50
CA LEU A 410 -17.25 -7.76 -1.91
C LEU A 410 -18.76 -7.66 -2.13
N ASP A 411 -19.17 -6.71 -2.97
CA ASP A 411 -20.52 -6.61 -3.52
C ASP A 411 -20.81 -7.72 -4.54
N TRP A 412 -22.07 -7.78 -4.98
CA TRP A 412 -22.52 -8.85 -5.85
C TRP A 412 -21.88 -8.82 -7.25
N GLU A 413 -21.60 -7.64 -7.79
CA GLU A 413 -20.94 -7.51 -9.09
C GLU A 413 -19.53 -8.08 -9.03
N ARG A 414 -18.74 -7.66 -8.04
CA ARG A 414 -17.35 -8.15 -7.86
C ARG A 414 -17.27 -9.63 -7.54
N LEU A 415 -18.24 -10.18 -6.80
CA LEU A 415 -18.33 -11.62 -6.57
C LEU A 415 -18.62 -12.42 -7.85
N THR A 416 -19.40 -11.85 -8.77
CA THR A 416 -19.68 -12.47 -10.08
C THR A 416 -18.44 -12.42 -10.97
N GLU A 417 -17.76 -11.27 -11.04
CA GLU A 417 -16.49 -11.14 -11.77
C GLU A 417 -15.43 -12.11 -11.24
N LEU A 418 -15.30 -12.23 -9.91
CA LEU A 418 -14.41 -13.22 -9.30
C LEU A 418 -14.78 -14.64 -9.74
N GLU A 419 -16.07 -15.02 -9.67
CA GLU A 419 -16.52 -16.33 -10.13
C GLU A 419 -16.14 -16.60 -11.58
N GLU A 420 -16.35 -15.65 -12.49
CA GLU A 420 -15.95 -15.75 -13.89
C GLU A 420 -14.43 -15.92 -14.07
N SER A 421 -13.64 -15.17 -13.30
CA SER A 421 -12.18 -15.24 -13.34
C SER A 421 -11.60 -16.57 -12.85
N LEU A 422 -12.35 -17.29 -12.02
CA LEU A 422 -12.00 -18.61 -11.49
C LEU A 422 -12.35 -19.75 -12.46
N LEU A 423 -13.33 -19.56 -13.36
CA LEU A 423 -13.79 -20.61 -14.27
C LEU A 423 -12.64 -21.19 -15.11
N SER A 424 -12.69 -22.50 -15.34
CA SER A 424 -11.78 -23.23 -16.26
C SER A 424 -10.29 -23.21 -15.88
N HIS A 425 -9.93 -22.78 -14.67
CA HIS A 425 -8.56 -22.88 -14.14
C HIS A 425 -8.47 -24.04 -13.16
N ASP A 426 -7.44 -24.89 -13.26
CA ASP A 426 -7.25 -25.99 -12.29
C ASP A 426 -6.83 -25.48 -10.90
N LYS A 427 -6.04 -24.39 -10.87
CA LYS A 427 -5.48 -23.78 -9.66
C LYS A 427 -5.45 -22.26 -9.77
N VAL A 428 -5.79 -21.57 -8.68
CA VAL A 428 -5.76 -20.10 -8.60
C VAL A 428 -5.17 -19.64 -7.27
N ILE A 429 -4.47 -18.50 -7.29
CA ILE A 429 -4.07 -17.76 -6.10
C ILE A 429 -4.96 -16.52 -5.98
N ILE A 430 -5.68 -16.39 -4.87
CA ILE A 430 -6.45 -15.20 -4.53
C ILE A 430 -5.66 -14.38 -3.52
N VAL A 431 -5.56 -13.07 -3.74
CA VAL A 431 -4.93 -12.13 -2.79
C VAL A 431 -5.99 -11.17 -2.25
N SER A 432 -6.12 -11.10 -0.93
CA SER A 432 -7.08 -10.24 -0.24
C SER A 432 -6.37 -9.51 0.90
N PRO A 433 -6.67 -8.22 1.16
CA PRO A 433 -6.01 -7.51 2.23
C PRO A 433 -6.57 -7.96 3.59
N ALA A 434 -7.86 -8.26 3.68
CA ALA A 434 -8.53 -8.78 4.87
C ALA A 434 -8.62 -10.32 4.90
N PRO A 435 -8.76 -10.96 6.09
CA PRO A 435 -8.82 -12.42 6.22
C PRO A 435 -10.07 -13.05 5.56
N VAL A 436 -9.85 -14.01 4.64
CA VAL A 436 -10.94 -14.72 3.92
C VAL A 436 -11.68 -15.76 4.75
N PHE A 437 -11.04 -16.35 5.76
CA PHE A 437 -11.72 -17.29 6.65
C PHE A 437 -11.75 -16.78 8.08
N GLY A 438 -12.95 -16.49 8.56
CA GLY A 438 -13.23 -16.23 9.96
C GLY A 438 -13.88 -17.43 10.67
N VAL A 439 -13.31 -17.80 11.82
CA VAL A 439 -14.02 -18.46 12.94
C VAL A 439 -14.36 -19.96 12.81
N LYS A 440 -13.35 -20.82 12.55
CA LYS A 440 -13.25 -22.20 13.12
C LYS A 440 -11.81 -22.73 13.32
N SER A 441 -10.79 -22.12 12.71
CA SER A 441 -9.35 -22.43 12.91
C SER A 441 -8.77 -21.88 14.24
N ILE A 442 -9.64 -21.49 15.18
CA ILE A 442 -9.35 -20.64 16.34
C ILE A 442 -8.57 -21.34 17.47
N GLU A 443 -8.46 -22.67 17.51
CA GLU A 443 -7.68 -23.34 18.58
C GLU A 443 -6.18 -23.04 18.50
N ALA A 444 -5.59 -22.93 17.30
CA ALA A 444 -4.18 -22.59 17.13
C ALA A 444 -3.90 -21.11 17.44
N ILE A 445 -4.82 -20.24 17.03
CA ILE A 445 -4.76 -18.79 17.24
C ILE A 445 -4.88 -18.48 18.73
N GLN A 446 -5.90 -19.02 19.42
CA GLN A 446 -6.06 -18.88 20.88
C GLN A 446 -4.86 -19.41 21.68
N ALA A 447 -4.22 -20.49 21.22
CA ALA A 447 -3.04 -21.05 21.89
C ALA A 447 -1.82 -20.11 21.83
N ILE A 448 -1.59 -19.45 20.69
CA ILE A 448 -0.51 -18.46 20.54
C ILE A 448 -0.82 -17.20 21.36
N PHE A 449 -2.08 -16.74 21.37
CA PHE A 449 -2.47 -15.53 22.08
C PHE A 449 -2.47 -15.65 23.61
N ASN A 450 -2.83 -16.82 24.15
CA ASN A 450 -2.69 -17.09 25.60
C ASN A 450 -1.24 -17.05 26.07
N PHE A 451 -0.27 -17.31 25.17
CA PHE A 451 1.15 -17.21 25.48
C PHE A 451 1.64 -15.76 25.57
N CYS A 452 1.00 -14.81 24.86
CA CYS A 452 1.44 -13.41 24.75
C CYS A 452 0.65 -12.40 25.62
N GLY A 453 -0.40 -12.82 26.33
CA GLY A 453 -1.03 -12.02 27.39
C GLY A 453 -1.77 -10.74 26.94
N GLN A 454 -2.16 -10.62 25.67
CA GLN A 454 -2.94 -9.49 25.15
C GLN A 454 -4.42 -9.90 24.99
N PRO A 455 -5.39 -9.10 25.46
CA PRO A 455 -6.82 -9.40 25.35
C PRO A 455 -7.31 -9.24 23.89
N LEU A 456 -8.08 -10.23 23.42
CA LEU A 456 -8.72 -10.25 22.10
C LEU A 456 -9.69 -9.08 21.91
N LEU A 457 -9.42 -8.22 20.92
CA LEU A 457 -10.45 -7.69 20.04
C LEU A 457 -10.40 -8.59 18.81
N VAL A 458 -11.40 -9.48 18.66
CA VAL A 458 -11.53 -10.27 17.44
C VAL A 458 -11.93 -9.30 16.35
N ASP A 459 -11.04 -9.08 15.39
CA ASP A 459 -11.35 -8.23 14.26
C ASP A 459 -12.54 -8.81 13.48
N VAL A 460 -13.56 -7.98 13.26
CA VAL A 460 -14.82 -8.36 12.60
C VAL A 460 -14.70 -8.19 11.08
N GLU A 461 -13.51 -7.88 10.58
CA GLU A 461 -13.15 -7.72 9.16
C GLU A 461 -12.93 -9.02 8.38
N ASN A 462 -13.54 -10.13 8.79
CA ASN A 462 -13.44 -11.38 8.04
C ASN A 462 -14.59 -11.55 7.04
N TRP A 463 -14.36 -12.28 5.94
CA TRP A 463 -15.40 -12.54 4.93
C TRP A 463 -16.65 -13.24 5.48
N MET A 464 -16.52 -13.94 6.61
CA MET A 464 -17.61 -14.64 7.27
C MET A 464 -18.49 -13.71 8.11
N ALA A 465 -18.13 -12.44 8.28
CA ALA A 465 -18.90 -11.45 9.02
C ALA A 465 -20.21 -11.04 8.32
N HIS A 466 -20.31 -11.27 7.00
CA HIS A 466 -21.52 -10.98 6.22
C HIS A 466 -21.99 -12.25 5.46
N GLU A 467 -23.15 -12.78 5.85
CA GLU A 467 -23.66 -14.08 5.37
C GLU A 467 -23.82 -14.14 3.84
N GLY A 468 -24.20 -13.03 3.19
CA GLY A 468 -24.42 -12.98 1.74
C GLY A 468 -23.14 -13.19 0.91
N SER A 469 -22.09 -12.45 1.23
CA SER A 469 -20.79 -12.52 0.56
C SER A 469 -20.10 -13.84 0.88
N ALA A 470 -20.17 -14.29 2.14
CA ALA A 470 -19.63 -15.57 2.58
C ALA A 470 -20.27 -16.75 1.84
N LYS A 471 -21.60 -16.78 1.79
CA LYS A 471 -22.33 -17.86 1.13
C LYS A 471 -22.02 -17.91 -0.37
N LYS A 472 -22.03 -16.76 -1.05
CA LYS A 472 -21.73 -16.71 -2.48
C LYS A 472 -20.32 -17.20 -2.79
N LEU A 473 -19.31 -16.77 -2.02
CA LEU A 473 -17.93 -17.23 -2.19
C LEU A 473 -17.81 -18.76 -1.99
N LEU A 474 -18.41 -19.28 -0.91
CA LEU A 474 -18.40 -20.72 -0.63
C LEU A 474 -19.15 -21.53 -1.68
N ASP A 475 -20.27 -21.01 -2.21
CA ASP A 475 -21.01 -21.64 -3.29
C ASP A 475 -20.18 -21.65 -4.58
N THR A 476 -19.45 -20.58 -4.88
CA THR A 476 -18.49 -20.53 -6.01
C THR A 476 -17.45 -21.64 -5.89
N PHE A 477 -16.76 -21.78 -4.76
CA PHE A 477 -15.74 -22.83 -4.56
C PHE A 477 -16.27 -24.26 -4.62
N ARG A 478 -17.59 -24.47 -4.48
CA ARG A 478 -18.20 -25.81 -4.55
C ARG A 478 -18.59 -26.23 -5.96
N ARG A 479 -18.50 -25.33 -6.95
CA ARG A 479 -18.90 -25.65 -8.32
C ARG A 479 -17.85 -26.52 -9.00
N GLU A 480 -18.29 -27.51 -9.77
CA GLU A 480 -17.39 -28.43 -10.49
C GLU A 480 -16.55 -27.76 -11.59
N ASP A 481 -16.97 -26.58 -12.07
CA ASP A 481 -16.30 -25.79 -13.11
C ASP A 481 -15.35 -24.70 -12.58
N THR A 482 -15.14 -24.66 -11.26
CA THR A 482 -14.20 -23.78 -10.56
C THR A 482 -12.93 -24.54 -10.13
N PRO A 483 -11.86 -23.84 -9.71
CA PRO A 483 -10.56 -24.46 -9.46
C PRO A 483 -10.61 -25.56 -8.41
N LYS A 484 -9.87 -26.64 -8.66
CA LYS A 484 -9.73 -27.76 -7.72
C LYS A 484 -8.93 -27.40 -6.49
N GLU A 485 -8.07 -26.40 -6.60
CA GLU A 485 -7.24 -25.90 -5.51
C GLU A 485 -7.17 -24.37 -5.59
N THR A 486 -7.59 -23.70 -4.53
CA THR A 486 -7.45 -22.24 -4.40
C THR A 486 -6.52 -21.91 -3.25
N LEU A 487 -5.39 -21.26 -3.55
CA LEU A 487 -4.51 -20.70 -2.55
C LEU A 487 -4.96 -19.28 -2.21
N ILE A 488 -5.20 -18.96 -0.95
CA ILE A 488 -5.57 -17.61 -0.53
C ILE A 488 -4.43 -17.01 0.28
N LEU A 489 -3.87 -15.92 -0.23
CA LEU A 489 -2.91 -15.07 0.46
C LEU A 489 -3.65 -13.88 1.05
N SER A 490 -3.63 -13.71 2.37
CA SER A 490 -4.26 -12.55 3.00
C SER A 490 -3.44 -11.92 4.11
N GLY A 491 -3.69 -10.65 4.40
CA GLY A 491 -3.15 -9.92 5.55
C GLY A 491 -4.23 -9.66 6.61
N ASP A 492 -3.80 -9.17 7.76
CA ASP A 492 -4.49 -8.34 8.76
C ASP A 492 -3.38 -7.84 9.71
N VAL A 493 -3.63 -6.79 10.52
CA VAL A 493 -2.73 -5.98 11.37
C VAL A 493 -1.62 -6.76 12.13
N HIS A 494 -1.75 -8.07 12.27
CA HIS A 494 -0.81 -8.92 12.99
C HIS A 494 -0.26 -10.14 12.23
N TYR A 495 -0.78 -10.51 11.04
CA TYR A 495 -0.41 -11.77 10.36
C TYR A 495 -0.59 -11.75 8.83
N SER A 496 0.26 -12.51 8.14
CA SER A 496 -0.02 -12.98 6.78
C SER A 496 -0.50 -14.44 6.85
N PHE A 497 -1.56 -14.75 6.10
CA PHE A 497 -2.19 -16.06 6.04
C PHE A 497 -2.06 -16.69 4.66
N CYS A 498 -1.95 -18.02 4.65
CA CYS A 498 -1.95 -18.84 3.46
C CYS A 498 -2.88 -20.04 3.69
N PHE A 499 -3.99 -20.10 2.94
CA PHE A 499 -4.96 -21.19 2.99
C PHE A 499 -4.99 -21.93 1.66
N SER A 500 -5.05 -23.26 1.66
CA SER A 500 -5.39 -24.05 0.47
C SER A 500 -6.78 -24.66 0.71
N VAL A 501 -7.70 -24.43 -0.25
CA VAL A 501 -9.11 -24.83 -0.21
C VAL A 501 -9.43 -25.76 -1.36
#